data_AF-A0A7Y2E8Q5-F1
#
_entry.id   AF-A0A7Y2E8Q5-F1
#
_cell.length_a   1.000
_cell.length_b   1.000
_cell.length_c   1.000
_cell.angle_alpha   90.00
_cell.angle_beta   90.00
_cell.angle_gamma   90.00
#
_symmetry.space_group_name_H-M   'P 1'
#
loop_
_entity.id
_entity.type
_entity.pdbx_description
1 polymer ?
#
loop_
_entity_poly.entity_id
_entity_poly.type
_entity_poly.pdbx_seq_one_letter_code
_entity_poly.pdbx_strand_id
1 'polypeptide(L)'
;MSQAELKEGVTTLFGEPFYLIPNIDRIDPFFMSVASDTDCWMFLTSRGGLTAGRIDAERSLFPYETVDKLQHGHFHTGPQTVIRLAGNLEEHWEPLNPHFDGSSRYARNIYKSTLGNWIVFEETHVDWNLRFRYDWRACERFGWVRTVHVENLGEGRVQIDVLDGIRNILPFGAPLALYQSTSSLVDAYKQV
;
A
#
# COMPACT_ATOMS: atom_id res chain seq x y z
N MET A 1 21.99 16.58 3.29
CA MET A 1 21.74 16.51 4.75
C MET A 1 21.82 15.05 5.17
N SER A 2 22.56 14.76 6.25
CA SER A 2 22.68 13.43 6.84
C SER A 2 21.29 12.83 7.07
N GLN A 3 21.01 11.64 6.51
CA GLN A 3 19.84 10.86 6.92
C GLN A 3 20.03 10.54 8.41
N ALA A 4 19.36 11.28 9.28
CA ALA A 4 19.18 10.83 10.65
C ALA A 4 18.54 9.44 10.56
N GLU A 5 19.25 8.43 11.07
CA GLU A 5 18.79 7.05 11.08
C GLU A 5 17.43 7.03 11.77
N LEU A 6 16.36 6.82 11.00
CA LEU A 6 15.01 6.79 11.55
C LEU A 6 14.98 5.67 12.58
N LYS A 7 14.66 6.04 13.82
CA LYS A 7 14.59 5.09 14.93
C LYS A 7 13.16 4.58 15.04
N GLU A 8 13.03 3.26 15.19
CA GLU A 8 11.74 2.64 15.51
C GLU A 8 11.16 3.24 16.81
N GLY A 9 9.86 3.49 16.81
CA GLY A 9 9.15 3.97 17.99
C GLY A 9 8.02 4.95 17.67
N VAL A 10 7.51 5.59 18.73
CA VAL A 10 6.42 6.57 18.60
C VAL A 10 6.95 7.86 17.98
N THR A 11 6.25 8.33 16.94
CA THR A 11 6.52 9.57 16.21
C THR A 11 5.21 10.31 15.93
N THR A 12 5.30 11.54 15.43
CA THR A 12 4.13 12.31 14.97
C THR A 12 4.11 12.31 13.44
N LEU A 13 2.98 11.92 12.85
CA LEU A 13 2.74 11.98 11.41
C LEU A 13 1.32 12.51 11.18
N PHE A 14 1.16 13.44 10.23
CA PHE A 14 -0.13 14.11 9.97
C PHE A 14 -0.79 14.74 11.21
N GLY A 15 0.02 15.18 12.19
CA GLY A 15 -0.46 15.79 13.43
C GLY A 15 -0.92 14.79 14.50
N GLU A 16 -0.84 13.48 14.25
CA GLU A 16 -1.29 12.42 15.15
C GLU A 16 -0.12 11.49 15.56
N PRO A 17 -0.23 10.76 16.69
CA PRO A 17 0.79 9.80 17.11
C PRO A 17 0.73 8.49 16.32
N PHE A 18 1.88 8.06 15.81
CA PHE A 18 2.08 6.80 15.10
C PHE A 18 3.23 6.00 15.70
N TYR A 19 3.17 4.69 15.59
CA TYR A 19 4.34 3.82 15.73
C TYR A 19 4.99 3.65 14.36
N LEU A 20 6.25 4.03 14.25
CA LEU A 20 7.09 3.92 13.05
C LEU A 20 7.95 2.65 13.13
N ILE A 21 7.92 1.84 12.07
CA ILE A 21 8.90 0.79 11.81
C ILE A 21 9.68 1.17 10.55
N PRO A 22 10.97 1.54 10.67
CA PRO A 22 11.78 1.95 9.54
C PRO A 22 12.38 0.75 8.81
N ASN A 23 12.80 0.95 7.55
CA ASN A 23 13.48 -0.05 6.71
C ASN A 23 12.73 -1.39 6.64
N ILE A 24 11.43 -1.35 6.34
CA ILE A 24 10.56 -2.54 6.31
C ILE A 24 10.97 -3.57 5.26
N ASP A 25 11.77 -3.17 4.28
CA ASP A 25 12.40 -4.05 3.29
C ASP A 25 13.51 -4.93 3.87
N ARG A 26 14.05 -4.59 5.05
CA ARG A 26 15.14 -5.32 5.71
C ARG A 26 14.70 -6.31 6.77
N ILE A 27 13.39 -6.47 6.95
CA ILE A 27 12.79 -7.40 7.90
C ILE A 27 11.88 -8.37 7.18
N ASP A 28 11.68 -9.55 7.77
CA ASP A 28 10.73 -10.51 7.24
C ASP A 28 9.32 -9.90 7.19
N PRO A 29 8.56 -10.12 6.11
CA PRO A 29 7.22 -9.58 6.00
C PRO A 29 6.33 -10.08 7.12
N PHE A 30 5.61 -9.17 7.75
CA PHE A 30 4.69 -9.48 8.83
C PHE A 30 3.26 -9.10 8.44
N PHE A 31 2.30 -9.73 9.11
CA PHE A 31 0.87 -9.57 8.86
C PHE A 31 0.22 -8.69 9.91
N MET A 32 -0.72 -7.87 9.48
CA MET A 32 -1.41 -6.89 10.31
C MET A 32 -2.90 -6.86 9.99
N SER A 33 -3.69 -6.39 10.96
CA SER A 33 -5.04 -5.91 10.74
C SER A 33 -5.11 -4.39 10.92
N VAL A 34 -6.01 -3.73 10.18
CA VAL A 34 -6.37 -2.32 10.44
C VAL A 34 -7.70 -2.32 11.18
N ALA A 35 -7.71 -1.75 12.38
CA ALA A 35 -8.92 -1.65 13.17
C ALA A 35 -9.91 -0.67 12.50
N SER A 36 -11.20 -0.90 12.69
CA SER A 36 -12.25 0.03 12.30
C SER A 36 -13.30 0.08 13.39
N ASP A 37 -13.88 1.26 13.58
CA ASP A 37 -15.10 1.51 14.35
C ASP A 37 -16.38 1.30 13.51
N THR A 38 -16.24 0.83 12.27
CA THR A 38 -17.31 0.52 11.32
C THR A 38 -17.38 -0.99 11.02
N ASP A 39 -18.11 -1.39 9.98
CA ASP A 39 -18.11 -2.75 9.45
C ASP A 39 -16.95 -3.04 8.48
N CYS A 40 -16.03 -2.08 8.25
CA CYS A 40 -14.86 -2.28 7.41
C CYS A 40 -13.84 -3.21 8.07
N TRP A 41 -13.31 -4.16 7.31
CA TRP A 41 -12.20 -5.01 7.71
C TRP A 41 -11.08 -4.95 6.68
N MET A 42 -9.82 -5.01 7.14
CA MET A 42 -8.64 -5.07 6.28
C MET A 42 -7.55 -5.88 6.97
N PHE A 43 -6.98 -6.79 6.21
CA PHE A 43 -5.78 -7.53 6.55
C PHE A 43 -4.71 -7.26 5.50
N LEU A 44 -3.50 -6.97 5.94
CA LEU A 44 -2.41 -6.62 5.04
C LEU A 44 -1.06 -7.05 5.57
N THR A 45 -0.13 -7.18 4.65
CA THR A 45 1.27 -7.50 4.91
C THR A 45 2.09 -6.22 4.90
N SER A 46 3.24 -6.22 5.57
CA SER A 46 4.18 -5.09 5.52
C SER A 46 4.78 -4.82 4.14
N ARG A 47 4.61 -5.74 3.17
CA ARG A 47 4.94 -5.54 1.74
C ARG A 47 3.79 -4.94 0.93
N GLY A 48 2.68 -4.58 1.55
CA GLY A 48 1.53 -3.94 0.89
C GLY A 48 0.51 -4.91 0.28
N GLY A 49 0.76 -6.22 0.30
CA GLY A 49 -0.24 -7.20 -0.10
C GLY A 49 -1.40 -7.22 0.89
N LEU A 50 -2.64 -7.16 0.40
CA LEU A 50 -3.81 -7.00 1.26
C LEU A 50 -5.04 -7.75 0.77
N THR A 51 -5.95 -7.97 1.70
CA THR A 51 -7.37 -8.20 1.47
C THR A 51 -8.17 -7.24 2.34
N ALA A 52 -9.30 -6.75 1.83
CA ALA A 52 -10.15 -5.83 2.55
C ALA A 52 -11.59 -5.97 2.07
N GLY A 53 -12.54 -5.56 2.90
CA GLY A 53 -13.97 -5.56 2.59
C GLY A 53 -14.79 -4.91 3.69
N ARG A 54 -16.10 -5.17 3.66
CA ARG A 54 -17.04 -4.79 4.71
C ARG A 54 -17.82 -6.01 5.17
N ILE A 55 -18.26 -6.04 6.43
CA ILE A 55 -19.11 -7.08 7.05
C ILE A 55 -18.43 -8.45 7.14
N ASP A 56 -18.13 -9.09 6.01
CA ASP A 56 -17.56 -10.43 5.91
C ASP A 56 -16.78 -10.64 4.60
N ALA A 57 -16.21 -11.83 4.41
CA ALA A 57 -15.38 -12.18 3.26
C ALA A 57 -16.16 -12.31 1.93
N GLU A 58 -17.49 -12.47 1.97
CA GLU A 58 -18.33 -12.48 0.75
C GLU A 58 -18.49 -11.07 0.16
N ARG A 59 -18.24 -10.04 0.97
CA ARG A 59 -18.27 -8.62 0.57
C ARG A 59 -16.86 -8.01 0.56
N SER A 60 -15.93 -8.79 0.02
CA SER A 60 -14.54 -8.39 -0.17
C SER A 60 -14.37 -7.44 -1.35
N LEU A 61 -13.56 -6.38 -1.15
CA LEU A 61 -13.07 -5.48 -2.19
C LEU A 61 -11.90 -6.11 -2.96
N PHE A 62 -11.04 -6.85 -2.25
CA PHE A 62 -9.89 -7.59 -2.80
C PHE A 62 -10.02 -9.07 -2.44
N PRO A 63 -9.54 -10.02 -3.27
CA PRO A 63 -9.64 -11.45 -2.99
C PRO A 63 -9.27 -11.82 -1.54
N TYR A 64 -10.17 -12.52 -0.85
CA TYR A 64 -9.93 -13.01 0.50
C TYR A 64 -9.10 -14.29 0.43
N GLU A 65 -7.81 -14.17 0.72
CA GLU A 65 -6.82 -15.23 0.57
C GLU A 65 -6.01 -15.43 1.85
N THR A 66 -5.32 -16.56 1.94
CA THR A 66 -4.42 -16.86 3.05
C THR A 66 -3.19 -15.95 3.04
N VAL A 67 -2.59 -15.75 4.22
CA VAL A 67 -1.48 -14.80 4.40
C VAL A 67 -0.29 -15.06 3.47
N ASP A 68 0.04 -16.33 3.22
CA ASP A 68 1.11 -16.74 2.31
C ASP A 68 0.82 -16.28 0.86
N LYS A 69 -0.42 -16.40 0.41
CA LYS A 69 -0.84 -15.89 -0.90
C LYS A 69 -0.83 -14.37 -0.96
N LEU A 70 -1.26 -13.68 0.11
CA LEU A 70 -1.21 -12.22 0.17
C LEU A 70 0.23 -11.70 0.14
N GLN A 71 1.16 -12.38 0.81
CA GLN A 71 2.59 -12.06 0.77
C GLN A 71 3.18 -12.27 -0.62
N HIS A 72 2.88 -13.38 -1.29
CA HIS A 72 3.37 -13.63 -2.65
C HIS A 72 2.67 -12.76 -3.70
N GLY A 73 1.39 -12.41 -3.52
CA GLY A 73 0.57 -11.69 -4.50
C GLY A 73 0.54 -10.16 -4.34
N HIS A 74 1.36 -9.57 -3.47
CA HIS A 74 1.33 -8.13 -3.18
C HIS A 74 1.54 -7.23 -4.41
N PHE A 75 2.16 -7.75 -5.47
CA PHE A 75 2.34 -7.05 -6.74
C PHE A 75 1.25 -7.36 -7.79
N HIS A 76 0.19 -8.07 -7.44
CA HIS A 76 -0.95 -8.35 -8.31
C HIS A 76 -2.27 -7.79 -7.79
N THR A 77 -2.38 -7.55 -6.48
CA THR A 77 -3.60 -7.07 -5.82
C THR A 77 -3.30 -5.83 -4.99
N GLY A 78 -4.19 -4.84 -5.03
CA GLY A 78 -4.07 -3.66 -4.17
C GLY A 78 -3.50 -2.42 -4.86
N PRO A 79 -2.87 -1.50 -4.11
CA PRO A 79 -2.26 -0.29 -4.64
C PRO A 79 -1.22 -0.56 -5.73
N GLN A 80 -1.23 0.26 -6.76
CA GLN A 80 -0.12 0.38 -7.71
C GLN A 80 0.12 1.84 -8.03
N THR A 81 1.39 2.24 -7.97
CA THR A 81 1.84 3.57 -8.33
C THR A 81 3.08 3.46 -9.20
N VAL A 82 3.11 4.21 -10.29
CA VAL A 82 4.28 4.40 -11.15
C VAL A 82 4.50 5.90 -11.30
N ILE A 83 5.70 6.35 -10.97
CA ILE A 83 6.11 7.75 -11.02
C ILE A 83 7.28 7.87 -11.99
N ARG A 84 7.25 8.90 -12.84
CA ARG A 84 8.30 9.16 -13.82
C ARG A 84 8.67 10.63 -13.80
N LEU A 85 9.95 10.95 -13.94
CA LEU A 85 10.37 12.33 -14.20
C LEU A 85 9.92 12.73 -15.61
N ALA A 86 9.26 13.88 -15.74
CA ALA A 86 8.70 14.31 -17.01
C ALA A 86 9.79 14.38 -18.10
N GLY A 87 9.54 13.74 -19.24
CA GLY A 87 10.48 13.68 -20.37
C GLY A 87 11.55 12.58 -20.29
N ASN A 88 11.68 11.85 -19.17
CA ASN A 88 12.53 10.67 -19.08
C ASN A 88 11.66 9.43 -19.35
N LEU A 89 11.85 8.74 -20.48
CA LEU A 89 11.08 7.53 -20.82
C LEU A 89 11.77 6.23 -20.40
N GLU A 90 13.05 6.30 -20.01
CA GLU A 90 13.89 5.13 -19.76
C GLU A 90 13.84 4.68 -18.29
N GLU A 91 13.56 5.61 -17.37
CA GLU A 91 13.57 5.34 -15.93
C GLU A 91 12.22 5.69 -15.31
N HIS A 92 11.69 4.77 -14.51
CA HIS A 92 10.48 4.98 -13.71
C HIS A 92 10.70 4.43 -12.31
N TRP A 93 9.91 4.94 -11.38
CA TRP A 93 9.90 4.54 -9.99
C TRP A 93 8.55 3.89 -9.67
N GLU A 94 8.58 2.65 -9.19
CA GLU A 94 7.40 1.98 -8.62
C GLU A 94 7.59 1.83 -7.11
N PRO A 95 7.07 2.76 -6.29
CA PRO A 95 7.20 2.69 -4.85
C PRO A 95 6.70 1.36 -4.29
N LEU A 96 7.47 0.79 -3.35
CA LEU A 96 7.17 -0.44 -2.60
C LEU A 96 7.16 -1.71 -3.46
N ASN A 97 7.63 -1.64 -4.70
CA ASN A 97 7.82 -2.82 -5.55
C ASN A 97 9.13 -3.55 -5.14
N PRO A 98 9.08 -4.84 -4.79
CA PRO A 98 10.26 -5.60 -4.35
C PRO A 98 11.29 -5.83 -5.44
N HIS A 99 10.95 -5.66 -6.73
CA HIS A 99 11.92 -5.79 -7.82
C HIS A 99 12.98 -4.69 -7.79
N PHE A 100 12.73 -3.62 -7.02
CA PHE A 100 13.66 -2.53 -6.74
C PHE A 100 14.39 -2.70 -5.39
N ASP A 101 14.28 -3.87 -4.75
CA ASP A 101 14.91 -4.18 -3.46
C ASP A 101 16.44 -4.21 -3.55
N GLY A 102 17.10 -3.84 -2.44
CA GLY A 102 18.54 -4.01 -2.26
C GLY A 102 19.42 -2.87 -2.76
N SER A 103 18.85 -1.80 -3.30
CA SER A 103 19.62 -0.57 -3.60
C SER A 103 19.55 0.42 -2.44
N SER A 104 20.66 1.09 -2.13
CA SER A 104 20.69 2.20 -1.14
C SER A 104 19.92 3.45 -1.59
N ARG A 105 19.17 3.35 -2.69
CA ARG A 105 18.41 4.44 -3.31
C ARG A 105 17.02 4.59 -2.72
N TYR A 106 16.51 3.59 -2.00
CA TYR A 106 15.18 3.59 -1.41
C TYR A 106 15.24 3.45 0.11
N ALA A 107 14.38 4.19 0.80
CA ALA A 107 14.11 4.03 2.22
C ALA A 107 12.61 3.80 2.43
N ARG A 108 12.24 2.64 2.98
CA ARG A 108 10.84 2.21 3.12
C ARG A 108 10.44 2.13 4.58
N ASN A 109 9.36 2.81 4.92
CA ASN A 109 8.88 2.89 6.29
C ASN A 109 7.40 2.54 6.33
N ILE A 110 6.95 1.99 7.44
CA ILE A 110 5.54 1.82 7.73
C ILE A 110 5.19 2.49 9.05
N TYR A 111 4.00 3.07 9.08
CA TYR A 111 3.46 3.75 10.25
C TYR A 111 2.09 3.19 10.55
N LYS A 112 1.82 2.91 11.82
CA LYS A 112 0.48 2.56 12.31
C LYS A 112 0.08 3.51 13.42
N SER A 113 -1.13 4.09 13.35
CA SER A 113 -1.63 4.95 14.42
C SER A 113 -1.67 4.17 15.73
N THR A 114 -1.55 4.88 16.86
CA THR A 114 -1.65 4.24 18.19
C THR A 114 -2.99 3.56 18.44
N LEU A 115 -4.05 4.00 17.76
CA LEU A 115 -5.38 3.38 17.76
C LEU A 115 -5.49 2.18 16.79
N GLY A 116 -4.51 1.99 15.92
CA GLY A 116 -4.44 0.88 14.97
C GLY A 116 -5.38 0.99 13.76
N ASN A 117 -6.13 2.07 13.63
CA ASN A 117 -7.14 2.31 12.59
C ASN A 117 -6.62 3.03 11.33
N TRP A 118 -5.35 3.42 11.32
CA TRP A 118 -4.74 4.15 10.22
C TRP A 118 -3.34 3.60 9.98
N ILE A 119 -3.10 3.14 8.75
CA ILE A 119 -1.82 2.61 8.29
C ILE A 119 -1.28 3.49 7.16
N VAL A 120 0.02 3.77 7.19
CA VAL A 120 0.73 4.56 6.17
C VAL A 120 1.94 3.77 5.70
N PHE A 121 2.09 3.64 4.39
CA PHE A 121 3.30 3.16 3.76
C PHE A 121 4.05 4.33 3.15
N GLU A 122 5.37 4.34 3.32
CA GLU A 122 6.24 5.39 2.81
C GLU A 122 7.41 4.77 2.07
N GLU A 123 7.77 5.37 0.94
CA GLU A 123 9.06 5.16 0.31
C GLU A 123 9.67 6.50 -0.11
N THR A 124 10.94 6.69 0.21
CA THR A 124 11.73 7.84 -0.27
C THR A 124 12.71 7.37 -1.34
N HIS A 125 12.65 7.98 -2.53
CA HIS A 125 13.65 7.84 -3.58
C HIS A 125 14.75 8.88 -3.35
N VAL A 126 15.92 8.42 -2.90
CA VAL A 126 17.03 9.28 -2.46
C VAL A 126 17.58 10.11 -3.61
N ASP A 127 17.85 9.49 -4.77
CA ASP A 127 18.43 10.21 -5.92
C ASP A 127 17.49 11.29 -6.47
N TRP A 128 16.18 11.01 -6.51
CA TRP A 128 15.18 11.94 -7.03
C TRP A 128 14.74 12.98 -5.98
N ASN A 129 15.16 12.83 -4.72
CA ASN A 129 14.66 13.62 -3.58
C ASN A 129 13.12 13.68 -3.54
N LEU A 130 12.46 12.58 -3.88
CA LEU A 130 11.02 12.45 -3.83
C LEU A 130 10.62 11.47 -2.74
N ARG A 131 9.53 11.77 -2.05
CA ARG A 131 8.88 10.85 -1.12
C ARG A 131 7.47 10.57 -1.57
N PHE A 132 7.13 9.30 -1.57
CA PHE A 132 5.80 8.80 -1.83
C PHE A 132 5.25 8.20 -0.54
N ARG A 133 4.00 8.54 -0.23
CA ARG A 133 3.22 7.90 0.83
C ARG A 133 1.85 7.51 0.29
N TYR A 134 1.34 6.38 0.75
CA TYR A 134 -0.10 6.16 0.73
C TYR A 134 -0.59 5.70 2.10
N ASP A 135 -1.83 6.05 2.42
CA ASP A 135 -2.48 5.66 3.65
C ASP A 135 -3.88 5.08 3.43
N TRP A 136 -4.27 4.18 4.32
CA TRP A 136 -5.62 3.60 4.36
C TRP A 136 -6.33 3.99 5.66
N ARG A 137 -7.59 4.43 5.51
CA ARG A 137 -8.51 4.69 6.63
C ARG A 137 -9.91 4.19 6.29
N ALA A 138 -10.60 3.67 7.31
CA ALA A 138 -12.00 3.34 7.19
C ALA A 138 -12.85 4.61 7.29
N CYS A 139 -13.94 4.66 6.52
CA CYS A 139 -14.97 5.68 6.60
C CYS A 139 -16.33 4.99 6.45
N GLU A 140 -17.23 5.16 7.43
CA GLU A 140 -18.53 4.48 7.43
C GLU A 140 -19.32 4.72 6.13
N ARG A 141 -19.32 5.97 5.66
CA ARG A 141 -20.05 6.41 4.48
C ARG A 141 -19.41 5.98 3.16
N PHE A 142 -18.07 5.99 3.07
CA PHE A 142 -17.34 5.83 1.80
C PHE A 142 -16.58 4.50 1.70
N GLY A 143 -16.55 3.69 2.75
CA GLY A 143 -15.75 2.47 2.83
C GLY A 143 -14.28 2.77 3.09
N TRP A 144 -13.39 2.05 2.40
CA TRP A 144 -11.94 2.26 2.51
C TRP A 144 -11.49 3.45 1.68
N VAL A 145 -10.86 4.42 2.34
CA VAL A 145 -10.27 5.60 1.70
C VAL A 145 -8.76 5.42 1.64
N ARG A 146 -8.23 5.39 0.40
CA ARG A 146 -6.79 5.48 0.12
C ARG A 146 -6.42 6.91 -0.22
N THR A 147 -5.49 7.50 0.53
CA THR A 147 -4.94 8.83 0.23
C THR A 147 -3.49 8.69 -0.18
N VAL A 148 -3.07 9.43 -1.21
CA VAL A 148 -1.70 9.40 -1.75
C VAL A 148 -1.07 10.78 -1.59
N HIS A 149 0.21 10.79 -1.20
CA HIS A 149 1.01 11.98 -1.06
C HIS A 149 2.31 11.80 -1.86
N VAL A 150 2.62 12.77 -2.70
CA VAL A 150 3.93 12.89 -3.35
C VAL A 150 4.56 14.19 -2.90
N GLU A 151 5.71 14.09 -2.25
CA GLU A 151 6.42 15.20 -1.62
C GLU A 151 7.78 15.37 -2.29
N ASN A 152 8.07 16.60 -2.75
CA ASN A 152 9.40 16.98 -3.21
C ASN A 152 10.23 17.44 -2.00
N LEU A 153 11.29 16.70 -1.69
CA LEU A 153 12.22 16.98 -0.59
C LEU A 153 13.40 17.86 -1.02
N GLY A 154 13.55 18.10 -2.32
CA GLY A 154 14.58 18.96 -2.87
C GLY A 154 14.16 20.44 -2.92
N GLU A 155 15.13 21.29 -3.23
CA GLU A 155 14.90 22.75 -3.37
C GLU A 155 14.40 23.13 -4.77
N GLY A 156 14.67 22.29 -5.77
CA GLY A 156 14.33 22.53 -7.17
C GLY A 156 12.91 22.08 -7.53
N ARG A 157 12.30 22.75 -8.51
CA ARG A 157 11.03 22.29 -9.10
C ARG A 157 11.26 20.95 -9.82
N VAL A 158 10.45 19.96 -9.49
CA VAL A 158 10.40 18.67 -10.18
C VAL A 158 9.05 18.54 -10.89
N GLN A 159 9.07 18.10 -12.14
CA GLN A 159 7.87 17.74 -12.88
C GLN A 159 7.82 16.22 -13.03
N ILE A 160 6.67 15.63 -12.69
CA ILE A 160 6.47 14.18 -12.71
C ILE A 160 5.21 13.82 -13.47
N ASP A 161 5.24 12.66 -14.12
CA ASP A 161 4.06 11.94 -14.58
C ASP A 161 3.73 10.86 -13.56
N VAL A 162 2.45 10.69 -13.22
CA VAL A 162 1.99 9.72 -12.22
C VAL A 162 0.88 8.86 -12.80
N LEU A 163 1.05 7.54 -12.71
CA LEU A 163 -0.01 6.55 -12.86
C LEU A 163 -0.26 5.95 -11.49
N ASP A 164 -1.44 6.16 -10.92
CA ASP A 164 -1.78 5.69 -9.59
C ASP A 164 -3.18 5.07 -9.56
N GLY A 165 -3.33 3.98 -8.82
CA GLY A 165 -4.62 3.33 -8.64
C GLY A 165 -4.57 2.09 -7.77
N ILE A 166 -5.61 1.28 -7.91
CA ILE A 166 -5.75 -0.04 -7.27
C ILE A 166 -6.12 -1.07 -8.33
N ARG A 167 -5.67 -2.32 -8.15
CA ARG A 167 -5.85 -3.42 -9.10
C ARG A 167 -6.39 -4.67 -8.43
N ASN A 168 -6.90 -5.57 -9.27
CA ASN A 168 -7.56 -6.82 -8.87
C ASN A 168 -8.73 -6.60 -7.88
N ILE A 169 -9.57 -5.62 -8.20
CA ILE A 169 -10.81 -5.36 -7.48
C ILE A 169 -11.79 -6.50 -7.78
N LEU A 170 -12.41 -7.05 -6.75
CA LEU A 170 -13.47 -8.04 -6.92
C LEU A 170 -14.76 -7.38 -7.44
N PRO A 171 -15.43 -7.98 -8.43
CA PRO A 171 -16.77 -7.55 -8.81
C PRO A 171 -17.76 -7.90 -7.69
N PHE A 172 -18.77 -7.06 -7.52
CA PHE A 172 -19.82 -7.31 -6.54
C PHE A 172 -20.52 -8.64 -6.79
N GLY A 173 -20.74 -9.41 -5.71
CA GLY A 173 -21.49 -10.66 -5.74
C GLY A 173 -20.69 -11.89 -6.23
N ALA A 174 -19.38 -11.77 -6.47
CA ALA A 174 -18.54 -12.93 -6.72
C ALA A 174 -18.47 -13.83 -5.48
N PRO A 175 -18.95 -15.08 -5.52
CA PRO A 175 -18.96 -15.95 -4.34
C PRO A 175 -17.54 -16.27 -3.88
N LEU A 176 -17.30 -16.24 -2.57
CA LEU A 176 -16.02 -16.57 -1.93
C LEU A 176 -15.42 -17.88 -2.46
N ALA A 177 -16.22 -18.95 -2.40
CA ALA A 177 -15.78 -20.26 -2.84
C ALA A 177 -15.38 -20.29 -4.33
N LEU A 178 -16.00 -19.44 -5.16
CA LEU A 178 -15.75 -19.42 -6.60
C LEU A 178 -14.42 -18.76 -6.92
N TYR A 179 -14.13 -17.57 -6.39
CA TYR A 179 -12.86 -16.90 -6.68
C TYR A 179 -11.65 -17.58 -6.00
N GLN A 180 -11.85 -18.30 -4.89
CA GLN A 180 -10.77 -19.05 -4.23
C GLN A 180 -10.39 -20.35 -4.97
N SER A 181 -11.35 -20.98 -5.66
CA SER A 181 -11.14 -22.28 -6.32
C SER A 181 -11.03 -22.20 -7.84
N THR A 182 -11.71 -21.24 -8.46
CA THR A 182 -11.88 -21.10 -9.91
C THR A 182 -11.91 -19.62 -10.32
N SER A 183 -10.92 -18.84 -9.89
CA SER A 183 -10.79 -17.41 -10.19
C SER A 183 -10.89 -17.08 -11.69
N SER A 184 -10.34 -17.92 -12.56
CA SER A 184 -10.41 -17.76 -14.01
C SER A 184 -11.84 -17.79 -14.55
N LEU A 185 -12.75 -18.54 -13.90
CA LEU A 185 -14.16 -18.53 -14.26
C LEU A 185 -14.80 -17.19 -13.86
N VAL A 186 -14.47 -16.65 -12.70
CA VAL A 186 -14.94 -15.31 -12.28
C VAL A 186 -14.45 -14.25 -13.26
N ASP A 187 -13.19 -14.32 -13.69
CA ASP A 187 -12.60 -13.39 -14.66
C ASP A 187 -13.35 -13.36 -15.98
N ALA A 188 -13.86 -14.51 -16.46
CA ALA A 188 -14.64 -14.59 -17.70
C ALA A 188 -15.95 -13.78 -17.67
N TYR A 189 -16.45 -13.41 -16.48
CA TYR A 189 -17.66 -12.61 -16.31
C TYR A 189 -17.39 -11.17 -15.86
N LYS A 190 -16.12 -10.78 -15.67
CA LYS A 190 -15.78 -9.38 -15.37
C LYS A 190 -16.05 -8.51 -16.60
N GLN A 191 -16.89 -7.50 -16.44
CA GLN A 191 -17.03 -6.43 -17.42
C GLN A 191 -15.96 -5.38 -17.13
N VAL A 192 -15.09 -5.13 -18.12
CA VAL A 192 -14.00 -4.14 -18.06
C VAL A 192 -14.45 -2.85 -18.74
#